data_AF-G5HU14-F1
#
_entry.id   AF-G5HU14-F1
#
_cell.length_a   1.000
_cell.length_b   1.000
_cell.length_c   1.000
_cell.angle_alpha   90.00
_cell.angle_beta   90.00
_cell.angle_gamma   90.00
#
_symmetry.space_group_name_H-M   'P 1'
#
loop_
_entity.id
_entity.type
_entity.pdbx_description
1 polymer ?
#
loop_
_entity_poly.entity_id
_entity_poly.type
_entity_poly.pdbx_seq_one_letter_code
_entity_poly.pdbx_strand_id
1 'polypeptide(L)'
;GMKGIGIDILETGRVEPMVDSQMRGFIRQFTEKEIEEVLKQENQYIAFAKRFSLKEAVYKSLHTFEGIRSFQEIEILTDSNGILFVSLYGRIKEIADKNGISQILLSVSYERRTIVSMAFAE
;
A
#
# COMPACT_ATOMS: atom_id res chain seq x y z
N GLY A 1 -4.73 -5.05 19.71
CA GLY A 1 -4.72 -3.86 20.58
C GLY A 1 -3.60 -2.96 20.11
N MET A 2 -3.86 -1.69 19.79
CA MET A 2 -3.04 -0.89 18.86
C MET A 2 -1.52 -1.09 19.03
N LYS A 3 -0.88 -1.55 17.96
CA LYS A 3 0.56 -1.81 17.87
C LYS A 3 1.29 -0.74 17.06
N GLY A 4 0.60 -0.08 16.12
CA GLY A 4 1.17 1.02 15.34
C GLY A 4 0.16 1.72 14.44
N ILE A 5 0.56 2.89 13.97
CA ILE A 5 -0.21 3.72 13.04
C ILE A 5 0.72 4.26 11.96
N GLY A 6 0.23 4.30 10.72
CA GLY A 6 0.92 4.90 9.61
C GLY A 6 0.01 5.82 8.83
N ILE A 7 0.55 6.96 8.41
CA ILE A 7 -0.13 7.91 7.53
C ILE A 7 0.78 8.27 6.37
N ASP A 8 0.19 8.41 5.20
CA ASP A 8 0.86 8.85 4.00
C ASP A 8 0.02 9.87 3.22
N ILE A 9 0.70 10.82 2.60
CA ILE A 9 0.08 11.80 1.70
C ILE A 9 0.84 11.77 0.38
N LEU A 10 0.11 11.59 -0.70
CA LEU A 10 0.66 11.49 -2.04
C LEU A 10 -0.03 12.47 -2.96
N GLU A 11 0.75 13.36 -3.56
CA GLU A 11 0.31 14.17 -4.68
C GLU A 11 0.42 13.34 -5.96
N THR A 12 -0.71 13.09 -6.63
CA THR A 12 -0.77 12.20 -7.79
C THR A 12 0.21 12.67 -8.86
N GLY A 13 0.27 13.96 -9.21
CA GLY A 13 1.19 14.49 -10.23
C GLY A 13 2.68 14.13 -10.06
N ARG A 14 3.13 13.68 -8.87
CA ARG A 14 4.48 13.15 -8.64
C ARG A 14 4.68 11.72 -9.15
N VAL A 15 3.60 10.96 -9.27
CA VAL A 15 3.52 9.58 -9.76
C VAL A 15 3.35 9.54 -11.28
N GLU A 16 2.79 10.59 -11.89
CA GLU A 16 2.51 10.69 -13.35
C GLU A 16 3.79 10.42 -14.17
N PRO A 17 4.93 11.08 -13.87
CA PRO A 17 6.18 10.82 -14.57
C PRO A 17 6.78 9.42 -14.30
N MET A 18 6.47 8.82 -13.15
CA MET A 18 6.99 7.49 -12.77
C MET A 18 6.30 6.37 -13.54
N VAL A 19 5.03 6.57 -13.90
CA VAL A 19 4.25 5.65 -14.74
C VAL A 19 4.69 5.78 -16.20
N ASP A 20 4.84 7.01 -16.70
CA ASP A 20 5.11 7.24 -18.14
C ASP A 20 6.56 6.98 -18.56
N SER A 21 7.56 7.23 -17.70
CA SER A 21 8.98 7.12 -18.10
C SER A 21 9.63 5.78 -17.77
N GLN A 22 9.18 5.07 -16.72
CA GLN A 22 9.73 3.77 -16.31
C GLN A 22 8.74 2.92 -15.49
N MET A 23 7.64 2.46 -16.12
CA MET A 23 6.71 1.49 -15.51
C MET A 23 7.42 0.32 -14.80
N ARG A 24 8.59 -0.13 -15.28
CA ARG A 24 9.29 -1.28 -14.68
C ARG A 24 9.67 -1.08 -13.22
N GLY A 25 10.05 0.12 -12.78
CA GLY A 25 10.48 0.35 -11.39
C GLY A 25 9.28 0.47 -10.45
N PHE A 26 8.29 1.25 -10.87
CA PHE A 26 7.10 1.51 -10.07
C PHE A 26 6.19 0.28 -9.97
N ILE A 27 5.95 -0.44 -11.08
CA ILE A 27 5.12 -1.65 -11.10
C ILE A 27 5.74 -2.78 -10.26
N ARG A 28 7.07 -2.83 -10.14
CA ARG A 28 7.77 -3.80 -9.28
C ARG A 28 7.46 -3.65 -7.79
N GLN A 29 6.74 -2.61 -7.38
CA GLN A 29 6.31 -2.43 -5.99
C GLN A 29 5.00 -3.15 -5.69
N PHE A 30 4.34 -3.69 -6.71
CA PHE A 30 3.06 -4.37 -6.62
C PHE A 30 3.23 -5.87 -6.88
N THR A 31 2.33 -6.67 -6.32
CA THR A 31 2.18 -8.09 -6.66
C THR A 31 1.42 -8.22 -7.98
N GLU A 32 1.49 -9.41 -8.59
CA GLU A 32 0.77 -9.71 -9.82
C GLU A 32 -0.74 -9.54 -9.65
N LYS A 33 -1.30 -9.98 -8.52
CA LYS A 33 -2.72 -9.84 -8.21
C LYS A 33 -3.14 -8.37 -8.07
N GLU A 34 -2.29 -7.55 -7.47
CA GLU A 34 -2.57 -6.11 -7.36
C GLU A 34 -2.60 -5.45 -8.72
N ILE A 35 -1.66 -5.80 -9.59
CA ILE A 35 -1.62 -5.31 -10.97
C ILE A 35 -2.88 -5.74 -11.70
N GLU A 36 -3.27 -7.01 -11.62
CA GLU A 36 -4.49 -7.54 -12.25
C GLU A 36 -5.77 -6.81 -11.78
N GLU A 37 -5.87 -6.47 -10.49
CA GLU A 37 -7.03 -5.76 -9.95
C GLU A 37 -7.03 -4.29 -10.37
N VAL A 38 -5.87 -3.63 -10.34
CA VAL A 38 -5.74 -2.23 -10.76
C VAL A 38 -6.02 -2.06 -12.25
N LEU A 39 -5.56 -2.99 -13.09
CA LEU A 39 -5.78 -2.92 -14.55
C LEU A 39 -7.27 -2.99 -14.95
N LYS A 40 -8.14 -3.46 -14.05
CA LYS A 40 -9.61 -3.49 -14.24
C LYS A 40 -10.30 -2.17 -13.89
N GLN A 41 -9.60 -1.23 -13.26
CA GLN A 41 -10.15 0.06 -12.83
C GLN A 41 -10.17 1.07 -13.97
N GLU A 42 -11.18 1.95 -13.99
CA GLU A 42 -11.33 3.00 -15.02
C GLU A 42 -10.11 3.93 -15.05
N ASN A 43 -9.62 4.33 -13.87
CA ASN A 43 -8.40 5.13 -13.74
C ASN A 43 -7.30 4.34 -13.02
N GLN A 44 -6.61 3.51 -13.80
CA GLN A 44 -5.50 2.66 -13.35
C GLN A 44 -4.41 3.46 -12.64
N TYR A 45 -4.13 4.66 -13.13
CA TYR A 45 -3.13 5.56 -12.57
C TYR A 45 -3.45 5.97 -11.13
N ILE A 46 -4.67 6.45 -10.88
CA ILE A 46 -5.12 6.79 -9.52
C ILE A 46 -5.19 5.55 -8.64
N ALA A 47 -5.61 4.40 -9.18
CA ALA A 47 -5.66 3.16 -8.43
C ALA A 47 -4.25 2.68 -7.99
N PHE A 48 -3.24 2.74 -8.87
CA PHE A 48 -1.86 2.48 -8.49
C PHE A 48 -1.33 3.48 -7.46
N ALA A 49 -1.60 4.78 -7.65
CA ALA A 49 -1.17 5.82 -6.70
C ALA A 49 -1.77 5.60 -5.30
N LYS A 50 -3.06 5.24 -5.24
CA LYS A 50 -3.74 4.90 -3.97
C LYS A 50 -3.08 3.71 -3.28
N ARG A 51 -2.83 2.61 -4.01
CA ARG A 51 -2.17 1.43 -3.45
C ARG A 51 -0.75 1.72 -3.00
N PHE A 52 0.00 2.51 -3.77
CA PHE A 52 1.33 2.94 -3.38
C PHE A 52 1.33 3.70 -2.06
N SER A 53 0.45 4.70 -1.92
CA SER A 53 0.30 5.47 -0.68
C SER A 53 -0.15 4.60 0.50
N LEU A 54 -1.06 3.65 0.25
CA LEU A 54 -1.48 2.68 1.27
C LEU A 54 -0.33 1.76 1.71
N LYS A 55 0.52 1.28 0.80
CA LYS A 55 1.71 0.48 1.13
C LYS A 55 2.70 1.26 2.00
N GLU A 56 2.93 2.54 1.70
CA GLU A 56 3.73 3.43 2.56
C GLU A 56 3.10 3.60 3.95
N ALA A 57 1.76 3.75 4.03
CA ALA A 57 1.07 3.81 5.31
C ALA A 57 1.21 2.50 6.11
N VAL A 58 1.04 1.33 5.46
CA VAL A 58 1.28 0.02 6.08
C VAL A 58 2.70 -0.07 6.59
N TYR A 59 3.68 0.23 5.75
CA TYR A 59 5.10 0.19 6.12
C TYR A 59 5.41 1.04 7.36
N LYS A 60 4.87 2.25 7.44
CA LYS A 60 5.02 3.14 8.60
C LYS A 60 4.37 2.57 9.86
N SER A 61 3.21 1.92 9.73
CA SER A 61 2.49 1.31 10.87
C SER A 61 3.23 0.14 11.51
N LEU A 62 4.15 -0.50 10.78
CA LEU A 62 4.94 -1.64 11.29
C LEU A 62 6.14 -1.23 12.14
N HIS A 63 6.44 0.07 12.24
CA HIS A 63 7.63 0.62 12.92
C HIS A 63 8.96 0.00 12.44
N THR A 64 9.02 -0.41 11.17
CA THR A 64 10.21 -1.01 10.56
C THR A 64 11.24 0.06 10.19
N PHE A 65 12.29 0.20 11.01
CA PHE A 65 13.43 1.10 10.75
C PHE A 65 14.60 0.43 10.01
N GLU A 66 14.49 -0.85 9.62
CA GLU A 66 15.61 -1.63 9.09
C GLU A 66 15.91 -1.42 7.58
N GLY A 67 15.35 -0.38 6.94
CA GLY A 67 15.62 -0.09 5.52
C GLY A 67 15.03 -1.11 4.52
N ILE A 68 14.20 -2.05 4.99
CA ILE A 68 13.56 -3.08 4.15
C ILE A 68 12.35 -2.46 3.45
N ARG A 69 12.53 -1.85 2.28
CA ARG A 69 11.39 -1.43 1.45
C ARG A 69 11.01 -2.51 0.44
N SER A 70 10.50 -3.63 0.92
CA SER A 70 9.96 -4.70 0.06
C SER A 70 8.45 -4.54 -0.11
N PHE A 71 8.03 -3.62 -1.00
CA PHE A 71 6.60 -3.34 -1.20
C PHE A 71 5.82 -4.50 -1.81
N GLN A 72 6.48 -5.46 -2.47
CA GLN A 72 5.83 -6.69 -2.90
C GLN A 72 5.46 -7.62 -1.74
N GLU A 73 6.08 -7.46 -0.58
CA GLU A 73 5.72 -8.22 0.62
C GLU A 73 4.49 -7.63 1.35
N ILE A 74 3.96 -6.50 0.87
CA ILE A 74 2.71 -5.90 1.35
C ILE A 74 1.70 -5.98 0.21
N GLU A 75 0.80 -6.96 0.20
CA GLU A 75 -0.27 -7.04 -0.79
C GLU A 75 -1.55 -6.41 -0.24
N ILE A 76 -2.14 -5.51 -1.03
CA ILE A 76 -3.39 -4.85 -0.68
C ILE A 76 -4.40 -5.16 -1.78
N LEU A 77 -5.45 -5.91 -1.48
CA LEU A 77 -6.52 -6.26 -2.42
C LEU A 77 -7.87 -5.77 -1.90
N THR A 78 -8.88 -5.80 -2.77
CA THR A 78 -10.26 -5.50 -2.39
C THR A 78 -11.08 -6.78 -2.29
N ASP A 79 -11.89 -6.92 -1.25
CA ASP A 79 -12.84 -8.02 -1.10
C ASP A 79 -14.10 -7.81 -1.97
N SER A 80 -15.04 -8.75 -1.92
CA SER A 80 -16.30 -8.68 -2.67
C SER A 80 -17.23 -7.52 -2.25
N ASN A 81 -17.02 -6.93 -1.07
CA ASN A 81 -17.79 -5.81 -0.55
C ASN A 81 -17.14 -4.46 -0.87
N GLY A 82 -15.98 -4.44 -1.55
CA GLY A 82 -15.25 -3.22 -1.82
C GLY A 82 -14.30 -2.81 -0.69
N ILE A 83 -14.07 -3.67 0.31
CA ILE A 83 -13.23 -3.39 1.47
C ILE A 83 -11.79 -3.82 1.19
N LEU A 84 -10.84 -2.93 1.47
CA LEU A 84 -9.42 -3.21 1.33
C LEU A 84 -8.94 -4.13 2.47
N PHE A 85 -8.13 -5.13 2.14
CA PHE A 85 -7.46 -5.98 3.13
C PHE A 85 -5.97 -6.14 2.80
N VAL A 86 -5.17 -6.38 3.84
CA VAL A 86 -3.70 -6.50 3.74
C VAL A 86 -3.28 -7.94 3.97
N SER A 87 -2.43 -8.44 3.07
CA SER A 87 -1.65 -9.67 3.28
C SER A 87 -0.16 -9.33 3.34
N LEU A 88 0.52 -9.82 4.37
CA LEU A 88 1.96 -9.63 4.53
C LEU A 88 2.71 -10.93 4.21
N TYR A 89 3.85 -10.79 3.55
CA TYR A 89 4.72 -11.90 3.17
C TYR A 89 6.16 -11.67 3.61
N GLY A 90 7.00 -12.70 3.46
CA GLY A 90 8.45 -12.61 3.65
C GLY A 90 8.86 -11.99 4.99
N ARG A 91 9.88 -11.12 4.94
CA ARG A 91 10.46 -10.49 6.12
C ARG A 91 9.51 -9.49 6.76
N ILE A 92 8.67 -8.82 5.97
CA ILE A 92 7.64 -7.92 6.51
C ILE A 92 6.63 -8.69 7.39
N LYS A 93 6.22 -9.89 6.97
CA LYS A 93 5.36 -10.76 7.78
C LYS A 93 6.03 -11.18 9.08
N GLU A 94 7.28 -11.61 9.02
CA GLU A 94 8.05 -12.02 10.21
C GLU A 94 8.13 -10.89 11.25
N ILE A 95 8.29 -9.64 10.79
CA ILE A 95 8.32 -8.48 11.68
C ILE A 95 6.94 -8.21 12.29
N ALA A 96 5.87 -8.28 11.50
CA ALA A 96 4.51 -8.12 12.01
C ALA A 96 4.19 -9.19 13.08
N ASP A 97 4.50 -10.45 12.80
CA ASP A 97 4.31 -11.57 13.73
C ASP A 97 5.09 -11.34 15.04
N LYS A 98 6.37 -10.92 14.94
CA LYS A 98 7.22 -10.63 16.12
C LYS A 98 6.68 -9.47 16.96
N ASN A 99 6.04 -8.49 16.34
CA ASN A 99 5.42 -7.35 17.01
C ASN A 99 3.99 -7.67 17.53
N GLY A 100 3.49 -8.89 17.30
CA GLY A 100 2.15 -9.30 17.66
C GLY A 100 1.07 -8.52 16.90
N ILE A 101 1.34 -8.17 15.64
CA ILE A 101 0.40 -7.54 14.72
C ILE A 101 -0.34 -8.66 13.99
N SER A 102 -1.64 -8.73 14.24
CA SER A 102 -2.55 -9.74 13.69
C SER A 102 -3.41 -9.20 12.55
N GLN A 103 -3.66 -7.89 12.53
CA GLN A 103 -4.50 -7.24 11.54
C GLN A 103 -3.98 -5.83 11.23
N ILE A 104 -4.21 -5.38 9.99
CA ILE A 104 -3.97 -4.00 9.55
C ILE A 104 -5.22 -3.49 8.86
N LEU A 105 -5.84 -2.46 9.45
CA LEU A 105 -7.00 -1.77 8.90
C LEU A 105 -6.53 -0.58 8.05
N LEU A 106 -7.19 -0.38 6.92
CA LEU A 106 -6.84 0.66 5.96
C LEU A 106 -7.96 1.67 5.77
N SER A 107 -7.58 2.91 5.51
CA SER A 107 -8.48 3.94 5.01
C SER A 107 -7.74 4.80 3.99
N VAL A 108 -8.42 5.18 2.91
CA VAL A 108 -7.86 6.05 1.88
C VAL A 108 -8.92 7.06 1.42
N SER A 109 -8.49 8.31 1.27
CA SER A 109 -9.28 9.37 0.66
C SER A 109 -8.49 9.97 -0.50
N TYR A 110 -9.21 10.45 -1.51
CA TYR A 110 -8.64 11.07 -2.68
C TYR A 110 -9.48 12.26 -3.12
N GLU A 111 -8.87 13.43 -3.20
CA GLU A 111 -9.50 14.66 -3.68
C GLU A 111 -8.57 15.33 -4.70
N ARG A 112 -9.07 15.52 -5.94
CA ARG A 112 -8.37 16.13 -7.09
C ARG A 112 -7.01 15.48 -7.42
N ARG A 113 -5.97 15.81 -6.68
CA ARG A 113 -4.59 15.35 -6.87
C ARG A 113 -3.94 14.89 -5.57
N THR A 114 -4.67 14.86 -4.47
CA THR A 114 -4.14 14.51 -3.16
C THR A 114 -4.79 13.23 -2.68
N ILE A 115 -3.96 12.23 -2.40
CA ILE A 115 -4.33 10.98 -1.75
C ILE A 115 -3.85 11.06 -0.32
N VAL A 116 -4.72 10.70 0.62
CA VAL A 116 -4.36 10.51 2.03
C VAL A 116 -4.69 9.08 2.41
N SER A 117 -3.69 8.36 2.91
CA SER A 117 -3.79 6.95 3.28
C SER A 117 -3.45 6.77 4.74
N MET A 118 -4.19 5.90 5.43
CA MET A 118 -3.96 5.57 6.83
C MET A 118 -3.97 4.05 7.00
N ALA A 119 -3.08 3.56 7.85
CA ALA A 119 -3.00 2.17 8.28
C ALA A 119 -2.97 2.10 9.81
N PHE A 120 -3.77 1.20 10.38
CA PHE A 120 -3.85 0.93 11.81
C PHE A 120 -3.53 -0.55 12.05
N ALA A 121 -2.43 -0.82 12.77
CA ALA A 121 -1.94 -2.17 13.02
C ALA A 121 -2.29 -2.61 14.45
N GLU A 122 -2.86 -3.81 14.62
CA GLU A 122 -3.38 -4.30 15.90
C GLU A 122 -3.08 -5.75 16.28
#